data_AF-A0A8S2VVR2-F1
#
_entry.id   AF-A0A8S2VVR2-F1
#
_cell.length_a   1.000
_cell.length_b   1.000
_cell.length_c   1.000
_cell.angle_alpha   90.00
_cell.angle_beta   90.00
_cell.angle_gamma   90.00
#
_symmetry.space_group_name_H-M   'P 1'
#
loop_
_entity.id
_entity.type
_entity.pdbx_description
1 polymer ?
#
loop_
_entity_poly.entity_id
_entity_poly.type
_entity_poly.pdbx_seq_one_letter_code
_entity_poly.pdbx_strand_id
1 'polypeptide(L)'
;MSTNAESLALAVMVKEIFSSPSFVQQICNSLLTSDFFINSIATVVEEAVNKYRYQVEELESELKRANDNILLLQGQANDLEQYSKRKDLILYGIPFKQNENAYDIVLELAASVELQLNKNDFYAIHRLPLSKPGKDKSRQAIIIGFLRFTDRNDFYAARKKLRQIDRYKDVFVNEHLTSLNNRIFQYAKQNLNKQQVFTRNGNVFYYLSKGNYRLLRSVPDTDGLVKEMDE
;
A
#
# COMPACT_ATOMS: atom_id res chain seq x y z
N MET A 1 -18.71 78.95 -44.51
CA MET A 1 -17.60 78.81 -43.53
C MET A 1 -18.07 78.62 -42.08
N SER A 2 -19.28 79.05 -41.66
CA SER A 2 -19.71 78.88 -40.24
C SER A 2 -20.12 77.43 -39.89
N THR A 3 -20.73 76.69 -40.81
CA THR A 3 -21.23 75.32 -40.57
C THR A 3 -20.14 74.29 -40.24
N ASN A 4 -18.91 74.48 -40.76
CA ASN A 4 -17.80 73.56 -40.51
C ASN A 4 -17.13 73.82 -39.15
N ALA A 5 -17.11 75.08 -38.72
CA ALA A 5 -16.59 75.47 -37.40
C ALA A 5 -17.54 75.03 -36.28
N GLU A 6 -18.85 75.17 -36.48
CA GLU A 6 -19.88 74.70 -35.54
C GLU A 6 -19.86 73.17 -35.39
N SER A 7 -19.72 72.43 -36.50
CA SER A 7 -19.57 70.97 -36.49
C SER A 7 -18.31 70.51 -35.74
N LEU A 8 -17.18 71.18 -35.98
CA LEU A 8 -15.91 70.88 -35.29
C LEU A 8 -16.00 71.19 -33.80
N ALA A 9 -16.64 72.31 -33.43
CA ALA A 9 -16.86 72.68 -32.03
C ALA A 9 -17.77 71.66 -31.31
N LEU A 10 -18.82 71.18 -31.97
CA LEU A 10 -19.69 70.14 -31.44
C LEU A 10 -18.92 68.83 -31.22
N ALA A 11 -18.08 68.42 -32.18
CA ALA A 11 -17.27 67.20 -32.06
C ALA A 11 -16.25 67.28 -30.90
N VAL A 12 -15.62 68.45 -30.71
CA VAL A 12 -14.71 68.68 -29.58
C VAL A 12 -15.47 68.61 -28.26
N MET A 13 -16.64 69.25 -28.17
CA MET A 13 -17.46 69.28 -26.96
C MET A 13 -17.99 67.90 -26.60
N VAL A 14 -18.44 67.10 -27.58
CA VAL A 14 -18.81 65.70 -27.38
C VAL A 14 -17.63 64.90 -26.84
N LYS A 15 -16.43 65.05 -27.43
CA LYS A 15 -15.23 64.34 -26.97
C LYS A 15 -14.83 64.71 -25.55
N GLU A 16 -14.94 65.99 -25.16
CA GLU A 16 -14.68 66.45 -23.79
C GLU A 16 -15.68 65.88 -22.78
N ILE A 17 -16.97 65.81 -23.13
CA ILE A 17 -18.00 65.19 -22.30
C ILE A 17 -17.70 63.70 -22.08
N PHE A 18 -17.41 62.95 -23.14
CA PHE A 18 -17.10 61.52 -23.04
C PHE A 18 -15.76 61.22 -22.37
N SER A 19 -14.85 62.20 -22.29
CA SER A 19 -13.57 62.07 -21.59
C SER A 19 -13.65 62.54 -20.13
N SER A 20 -14.77 63.12 -19.70
CA SER A 20 -14.94 63.61 -18.33
C SER A 20 -15.04 62.45 -17.34
N PRO A 21 -14.17 62.40 -16.31
CA PRO A 21 -14.20 61.35 -15.30
C PRO A 21 -15.56 61.23 -14.59
N SER A 22 -16.27 62.35 -14.36
CA SER A 22 -17.57 62.34 -13.69
C SER A 22 -18.68 61.77 -14.59
N PHE A 23 -18.63 62.04 -15.89
CA PHE A 23 -19.60 61.54 -16.85
C PHE A 23 -19.39 60.04 -17.11
N VAL A 24 -18.14 59.61 -17.28
CA VAL A 24 -17.77 58.19 -17.36
C VAL A 24 -18.22 57.47 -16.08
N GLN A 25 -17.98 58.03 -14.90
CA GLN A 25 -18.42 57.46 -13.64
C GLN A 25 -19.96 57.35 -13.54
N GLN A 26 -20.72 58.34 -14.02
CA GLN A 26 -22.19 58.27 -14.02
C GLN A 26 -22.71 57.19 -14.98
N ILE A 27 -22.13 57.07 -16.17
CA ILE A 27 -22.46 55.98 -17.10
C ILE A 27 -22.13 54.64 -16.48
N CYS A 28 -20.93 54.49 -15.91
CA CYS A 28 -20.52 53.27 -15.22
C CYS A 28 -21.50 52.93 -14.08
N ASN A 29 -21.86 53.90 -13.24
CA ASN A 29 -22.82 53.68 -12.16
C ASN A 29 -24.20 53.27 -12.70
N SER A 30 -24.70 53.93 -13.74
CA SER A 30 -26.00 53.59 -14.35
C SER A 30 -26.01 52.20 -15.00
N LEU A 31 -24.89 51.79 -15.59
CA LEU A 31 -24.71 50.44 -16.15
C LEU A 31 -24.59 49.40 -15.03
N LEU A 32 -23.88 49.73 -13.95
CA LEU A 32 -23.70 48.87 -12.79
C LEU A 32 -24.97 48.73 -11.94
N THR A 33 -25.89 49.69 -11.98
CA THR A 33 -27.22 49.59 -11.35
C THR A 33 -28.29 49.01 -12.28
N SER A 34 -27.94 48.69 -13.52
CA SER A 34 -28.88 48.09 -14.47
C SER A 34 -29.09 46.62 -14.13
N ASP A 35 -30.30 46.27 -13.71
CA ASP A 35 -30.68 44.88 -13.42
C ASP A 35 -30.36 43.94 -14.58
N PHE A 36 -30.48 44.41 -15.83
CA PHE A 36 -30.13 43.62 -17.02
C PHE A 36 -28.65 43.24 -17.06
N PHE A 37 -27.77 44.18 -16.75
CA PHE A 37 -26.32 43.96 -16.80
C PHE A 37 -25.85 43.10 -15.61
N ILE A 38 -26.38 43.38 -14.41
CA ILE A 38 -26.12 42.56 -13.21
C ILE A 38 -26.57 41.12 -13.46
N ASN A 39 -27.79 40.91 -13.97
CA ASN A 39 -28.32 39.57 -14.24
C ASN A 39 -27.49 38.85 -15.31
N SER A 40 -27.04 39.56 -16.34
CA SER A 40 -26.17 38.98 -17.38
C SER A 40 -24.83 38.49 -16.80
N ILE A 41 -24.19 39.30 -15.94
CA ILE A 41 -22.96 38.89 -15.25
C ILE A 41 -23.24 37.72 -14.30
N ALA A 42 -24.31 37.78 -13.52
CA ALA A 42 -24.69 36.73 -12.57
C ALA A 42 -24.87 35.40 -13.29
N THR A 43 -25.56 35.37 -14.44
CA THR A 43 -25.73 34.17 -15.26
C THR A 43 -24.39 33.61 -15.73
N VAL A 44 -23.49 34.45 -16.26
CA VAL A 44 -22.16 33.98 -16.73
C VAL A 44 -21.33 33.41 -15.57
N VAL A 45 -21.38 34.06 -14.40
CA VAL A 45 -20.68 33.58 -13.20
C VAL A 45 -21.30 32.27 -12.70
N GLU A 46 -22.63 32.16 -12.68
CA GLU A 46 -23.34 30.96 -12.26
C GLU A 46 -23.06 29.77 -13.18
N GLU A 47 -23.03 29.99 -14.50
CA GLU A 47 -22.63 28.98 -15.48
C GLU A 47 -21.18 28.52 -15.24
N ALA A 48 -20.25 29.45 -15.02
CA ALA A 48 -18.86 29.11 -14.73
C ALA A 48 -18.71 28.34 -13.42
N VAL A 49 -19.38 28.77 -12.35
CA VAL A 49 -19.38 28.11 -11.04
C VAL A 49 -19.97 26.70 -11.15
N ASN A 50 -21.10 26.55 -11.84
CA ASN A 50 -21.72 25.24 -12.06
C ASN A 50 -20.82 24.31 -12.88
N LYS A 51 -20.15 24.84 -13.91
CA LYS A 51 -19.16 24.10 -14.70
C LYS A 51 -18.00 23.60 -13.82
N TYR A 52 -17.42 24.47 -13.01
CA TYR A 52 -16.31 24.08 -12.14
C TYR A 52 -16.76 23.11 -11.03
N ARG A 53 -17.97 23.28 -10.47
CA ARG A 53 -18.53 22.35 -9.49
C ARG A 53 -18.66 20.94 -10.09
N TYR A 54 -19.21 20.84 -11.30
CA TYR A 54 -19.31 19.57 -12.01
C TYR A 54 -17.94 18.93 -12.24
N GLN A 55 -16.95 19.72 -12.67
CA GLN A 55 -15.58 19.22 -12.87
C GLN A 55 -14.94 18.71 -11.57
N VAL A 56 -15.17 19.39 -10.45
CA VAL A 56 -14.67 18.94 -9.13
C VAL A 56 -15.32 17.63 -8.73
N GLU A 57 -16.65 17.52 -8.84
CA GLU A 57 -17.38 16.29 -8.50
C GLU A 57 -16.94 15.10 -9.38
N GLU A 58 -16.71 15.34 -10.68
CA GLU A 58 -16.20 14.33 -11.61
C GLU A 58 -14.78 13.89 -11.23
N LEU A 59 -13.87 14.85 -10.96
CA LEU A 59 -12.50 14.55 -10.55
C LEU A 59 -12.44 13.80 -9.21
N GLU A 60 -13.29 14.15 -8.24
CA GLU A 60 -13.38 13.43 -6.96
C GLU A 60 -13.84 11.99 -7.15
N SER A 61 -14.83 11.78 -8.04
CA SER A 61 -15.32 10.44 -8.40
C SER A 61 -14.25 9.61 -9.10
N GLU A 62 -13.50 10.20 -10.04
CA GLU A 62 -12.38 9.55 -10.72
C GLU A 62 -11.24 9.22 -9.75
N LEU A 63 -10.88 10.16 -8.86
CA LEU A 63 -9.84 9.96 -7.85
C LEU A 63 -10.21 8.79 -6.93
N LYS A 64 -11.47 8.71 -6.50
CA LYS A 64 -11.95 7.58 -5.69
C LYS A 64 -11.81 6.26 -6.44
N ARG A 65 -12.29 6.18 -7.69
CA ARG A 65 -12.19 4.98 -8.53
C ARG A 65 -10.74 4.58 -8.78
N ALA A 66 -9.86 5.54 -9.03
CA ALA A 66 -8.44 5.31 -9.22
C ALA A 66 -7.79 4.74 -7.96
N ASN A 67 -8.08 5.30 -6.78
CA ASN A 67 -7.59 4.79 -5.51
C ASN A 67 -8.09 3.37 -5.21
N ASP A 68 -9.37 3.09 -5.44
CA ASP A 68 -9.95 1.76 -5.26
C ASP A 68 -9.26 0.72 -6.18
N ASN A 69 -9.00 1.08 -7.44
CA ASN A 69 -8.27 0.24 -8.38
C ASN A 69 -6.81 0.02 -7.96
N ILE A 70 -6.12 1.06 -7.47
CA ILE A 70 -4.75 0.93 -6.97
C ILE A 70 -4.70 -0.07 -5.82
N LEU A 71 -5.62 0.04 -4.85
CA LEU A 71 -5.68 -0.89 -3.72
C LEU A 71 -5.95 -2.32 -4.17
N LEU A 72 -6.87 -2.51 -5.12
CA LEU A 72 -7.16 -3.83 -5.69
C LEU A 72 -5.93 -4.43 -6.38
N LEU A 73 -5.27 -3.66 -7.25
CA LEU A 73 -4.09 -4.12 -7.99
C LEU A 73 -2.91 -4.41 -7.07
N GLN A 74 -2.70 -3.60 -6.04
CA GLN A 74 -1.69 -3.86 -5.01
C GLN A 74 -1.96 -5.17 -4.26
N GLY A 75 -3.24 -5.43 -3.92
CA GLY A 75 -3.65 -6.70 -3.32
C GLY A 75 -3.37 -7.90 -4.21
N GLN A 76 -3.75 -7.82 -5.49
CA GLN A 76 -3.50 -8.88 -6.47
C GLN A 76 -2.00 -9.12 -6.71
N ALA A 77 -1.21 -8.05 -6.80
CA ALA A 77 0.23 -8.14 -6.94
C ALA A 77 0.87 -8.84 -5.74
N ASN A 78 0.45 -8.50 -4.52
CA ASN A 78 0.90 -9.16 -3.30
C ASN A 78 0.50 -10.64 -3.26
N ASP A 79 -0.72 -10.98 -3.66
CA ASP A 79 -1.19 -12.37 -3.69
C ASP A 79 -0.39 -13.22 -4.69
N LEU A 80 -0.07 -12.66 -5.88
CA LEU A 80 0.80 -13.31 -6.87
C LEU A 80 2.24 -13.46 -6.35
N GLU A 81 2.80 -12.43 -5.71
CA GLU A 81 4.12 -12.51 -5.09
C GLU A 81 4.14 -13.60 -4.00
N GLN A 82 3.14 -13.62 -3.12
CA GLN A 82 3.03 -14.61 -2.06
C GLN A 82 2.87 -16.03 -2.61
N TYR A 83 2.14 -16.19 -3.71
CA TYR A 83 1.99 -17.47 -4.39
C TYR A 83 3.31 -17.98 -4.95
N SER A 84 4.17 -17.11 -5.48
CA SER A 84 5.52 -17.48 -5.94
C SER A 84 6.39 -18.03 -4.81
N LYS A 85 6.23 -17.49 -3.60
CA LYS A 85 6.96 -17.88 -2.38
C LYS A 85 6.36 -19.10 -1.66
N ARG A 86 5.24 -19.66 -2.15
CA ARG A 86 4.51 -20.72 -1.41
C ARG A 86 5.35 -21.96 -1.14
N LYS A 87 6.34 -22.25 -1.98
CA LYS A 87 7.22 -23.42 -1.83
C LYS A 87 8.48 -23.12 -1.03
N ASP A 88 8.54 -21.95 -0.37
CA ASP A 88 9.75 -21.50 0.30
C ASP A 88 9.55 -21.47 1.80
N LEU A 89 10.60 -21.87 2.51
CA LEU A 89 10.72 -21.71 3.95
C LEU A 89 11.98 -20.91 4.26
N ILE A 90 11.94 -20.20 5.38
CA ILE A 90 13.10 -19.48 5.91
C ILE A 90 13.49 -20.12 7.24
N LEU A 91 14.75 -20.55 7.30
CA LEU A 91 15.38 -21.18 8.44
C LEU A 91 16.23 -20.16 9.20
N TYR A 92 15.89 -19.95 10.46
CA TYR A 92 16.62 -19.09 11.40
C TYR A 92 17.28 -19.93 12.50
N GLY A 93 18.29 -19.36 13.15
CA GLY A 93 18.92 -19.97 14.32
C GLY A 93 20.04 -20.96 14.01
N ILE A 94 20.42 -21.12 12.74
CA ILE A 94 21.63 -21.86 12.36
C ILE A 94 22.82 -20.88 12.34
N PRO A 95 23.83 -21.03 13.22
CA PRO A 95 25.01 -20.17 13.20
C PRO A 95 25.73 -20.28 11.85
N PHE A 96 26.17 -19.14 11.32
CA PHE A 96 26.99 -19.09 10.11
C PHE A 96 28.37 -19.69 10.39
N LYS A 97 28.83 -20.59 9.51
CA LYS A 97 30.21 -21.07 9.48
C LYS A 97 30.85 -20.75 8.13
N GLN A 98 32.11 -20.29 8.16
CA GLN A 98 32.84 -20.07 6.92
C GLN A 98 33.02 -21.38 6.16
N ASN A 99 32.85 -21.34 4.83
CA ASN A 99 32.90 -22.51 3.94
C ASN A 99 31.84 -23.58 4.25
N GLU A 100 30.74 -23.22 4.91
CA GLU A 100 29.62 -24.14 5.08
C GLU A 100 28.91 -24.43 3.76
N ASN A 101 28.30 -25.61 3.68
CA ASN A 101 27.39 -25.95 2.60
C ASN A 101 25.95 -25.91 3.13
N ALA A 102 25.16 -24.95 2.65
CA ALA A 102 23.76 -24.80 3.06
C ALA A 102 22.90 -26.03 2.68
N TYR A 103 23.23 -26.76 1.61
CA TYR A 103 22.53 -28.00 1.26
C TYR A 103 22.74 -29.05 2.33
N ASP A 104 23.98 -29.27 2.77
CA ASP A 104 24.30 -30.32 3.72
C ASP A 104 23.63 -30.04 5.08
N ILE A 105 23.59 -28.77 5.49
CA ILE A 105 22.86 -28.32 6.68
C ILE A 105 21.37 -28.67 6.59
N VAL A 106 20.71 -28.36 5.46
CA VAL A 106 19.27 -28.59 5.28
C VAL A 106 18.95 -30.08 5.17
N LEU A 107 19.80 -30.87 4.50
CA LEU A 107 19.65 -32.31 4.40
C LEU A 107 19.83 -33.00 5.76
N GLU A 108 20.82 -32.58 6.56
CA GLU A 108 21.00 -33.08 7.93
C GLU A 108 19.80 -32.73 8.82
N LEU A 109 19.29 -31.50 8.68
CA LEU A 109 18.10 -31.05 9.41
C LEU A 109 16.86 -31.87 9.01
N ALA A 110 16.66 -32.14 7.71
CA ALA A 110 15.58 -32.98 7.21
C ALA A 110 15.66 -34.41 7.77
N ALA A 111 16.84 -35.02 7.71
CA ALA A 111 17.08 -36.36 8.23
C ALA A 111 16.79 -36.45 9.73
N SER A 112 17.14 -35.41 10.50
CA SER A 112 16.89 -35.35 11.95
C SER A 112 15.41 -35.35 12.33
N VAL A 113 14.52 -35.04 11.39
CA VAL A 113 13.06 -35.08 11.57
C VAL A 113 12.40 -36.20 10.75
N GLU A 114 13.20 -37.19 10.34
CA GLU A 114 12.79 -38.40 9.61
C GLU A 114 12.26 -38.12 8.20
N LEU A 115 12.72 -37.03 7.57
CA LEU A 115 12.40 -36.73 6.17
C LEU A 115 13.56 -37.14 5.26
N GLN A 116 13.26 -37.98 4.27
CA GLN A 116 14.21 -38.40 3.25
C GLN A 116 14.15 -37.43 2.07
N LEU A 117 15.01 -36.41 2.10
CA LEU A 117 15.18 -35.46 1.01
C LEU A 117 16.58 -35.57 0.42
N ASN A 118 16.73 -35.18 -0.84
CA ASN A 118 17.99 -35.12 -1.56
C ASN A 118 18.12 -33.77 -2.29
N LYS A 119 19.29 -33.50 -2.89
CA LYS A 119 19.57 -32.20 -3.53
C LYS A 119 18.60 -31.86 -4.67
N ASN A 120 18.04 -32.86 -5.36
CA ASN A 120 17.10 -32.66 -6.47
C ASN A 120 15.67 -32.34 -6.00
N ASP A 121 15.40 -32.27 -4.70
CA ASP A 121 14.10 -31.89 -4.17
C ASP A 121 13.97 -30.37 -3.99
N PHE A 122 15.06 -29.64 -4.19
CA PHE A 122 15.18 -28.21 -3.98
C PHE A 122 15.56 -27.50 -5.28
N TYR A 123 14.97 -26.32 -5.50
CA TYR A 123 15.40 -25.43 -6.59
C TYR A 123 16.38 -24.36 -6.11
N ALA A 124 16.42 -24.06 -4.80
CA ALA A 124 17.34 -23.10 -4.22
C ALA A 124 17.58 -23.39 -2.73
N ILE A 125 18.85 -23.42 -2.32
CA ILE A 125 19.23 -23.36 -0.90
C ILE A 125 20.43 -22.43 -0.77
N HIS A 126 20.26 -21.32 -0.06
CA HIS A 126 21.35 -20.38 0.18
C HIS A 126 21.09 -19.50 1.40
N ARG A 127 22.14 -18.87 1.93
CA ARG A 127 22.02 -17.85 2.99
C ARG A 127 21.42 -16.58 2.41
N LEU A 128 20.46 -16.00 3.12
CA LEU A 128 19.95 -14.68 2.83
C LEU A 128 20.98 -13.60 3.22
N PRO A 129 21.09 -12.52 2.44
CA PRO A 129 21.96 -11.40 2.80
C PRO A 129 21.52 -10.76 4.11
N LEU A 130 22.47 -10.20 4.85
CA LEU A 130 22.16 -9.42 6.04
C LEU A 130 21.40 -8.16 5.64
N SER A 131 20.28 -7.88 6.31
CA SER A 131 19.47 -6.68 6.00
C SER A 131 20.20 -5.36 6.28
N LYS A 132 21.29 -5.36 7.06
CA LYS A 132 22.12 -4.17 7.33
C LYS A 132 23.61 -4.57 7.46
N PRO A 133 24.54 -3.74 6.94
CA PRO A 133 25.97 -3.88 7.22
C PRO A 133 26.24 -3.84 8.74
N GLY A 134 27.19 -4.63 9.22
CA GLY A 134 27.59 -4.64 10.65
C GLY A 134 26.72 -5.49 11.58
N LYS A 135 25.63 -6.09 11.10
CA LYS A 135 24.93 -7.13 11.88
C LYS A 135 25.78 -8.40 11.97
N ASP A 136 25.67 -9.07 13.11
CA ASP A 136 26.32 -10.34 13.35
C ASP A 136 25.96 -11.36 12.26
N LYS A 137 26.98 -11.82 11.52
CA LYS A 137 26.86 -12.83 10.46
C LYS A 137 26.27 -14.14 10.97
N SER A 138 26.40 -14.44 12.27
CA SER A 138 25.81 -15.61 12.91
C SER A 138 24.29 -15.71 12.73
N ARG A 139 23.62 -14.58 12.44
CA ARG A 139 22.17 -14.47 12.30
C ARG A 139 21.64 -14.56 10.87
N GLN A 140 22.49 -14.84 9.88
CA GLN A 140 22.03 -15.00 8.50
C GLN A 140 21.08 -16.19 8.40
N ALA A 141 19.86 -15.97 7.91
CA ALA A 141 18.91 -17.04 7.68
C ALA A 141 19.24 -17.83 6.41
N ILE A 142 18.76 -19.07 6.31
CA ILE A 142 18.82 -19.86 5.07
C ILE A 142 17.43 -19.85 4.45
N ILE A 143 17.35 -19.51 3.16
CA ILE A 143 16.13 -19.75 2.38
C ILE A 143 16.20 -21.15 1.76
N ILE A 144 15.08 -21.87 1.84
CA ILE A 144 14.91 -23.23 1.33
C ILE A 144 13.75 -23.20 0.34
N GLY A 145 14.05 -23.28 -0.96
CA GLY A 145 13.11 -23.37 -2.04
C GLY A 145 12.91 -24.81 -2.50
N PHE A 146 11.71 -25.36 -2.30
CA PHE A 146 11.36 -26.74 -2.63
C PHE A 146 10.77 -26.83 -4.04
N LEU A 147 11.07 -27.90 -4.78
CA LEU A 147 10.43 -28.16 -6.07
C LEU A 147 8.96 -28.55 -5.91
N ARG A 148 8.65 -29.35 -4.89
CA ARG A 148 7.30 -29.85 -4.62
C ARG A 148 6.71 -29.17 -3.38
N PHE A 149 5.43 -28.79 -3.49
CA PHE A 149 4.72 -28.17 -2.37
C PHE A 149 4.45 -29.15 -1.23
N THR A 150 4.32 -30.44 -1.54
CA THR A 150 4.18 -31.53 -0.57
C THR A 150 5.39 -31.61 0.35
N ASP A 151 6.60 -31.68 -0.22
CA ASP A 151 7.84 -31.78 0.55
C ASP A 151 8.03 -30.57 1.47
N ARG A 152 7.72 -29.38 0.97
CA ARG A 152 7.70 -28.16 1.77
C ARG A 152 6.74 -28.30 2.96
N ASN A 153 5.53 -28.80 2.74
CA ASN A 153 4.54 -28.97 3.80
C ASN A 153 4.94 -30.03 4.82
N ASP A 154 5.49 -31.15 4.36
CA ASP A 154 5.98 -32.22 5.22
C ASP A 154 7.13 -31.72 6.10
N PHE A 155 8.09 -30.99 5.49
CA PHE A 155 9.16 -30.30 6.20
C PHE A 155 8.62 -29.30 7.21
N TYR A 156 7.68 -28.45 6.80
CA TYR A 156 7.09 -27.45 7.69
C TYR A 156 6.34 -28.11 8.85
N ALA A 157 5.59 -29.19 8.61
CA ALA A 157 4.88 -29.93 9.66
C ALA A 157 5.85 -30.59 10.65
N ALA A 158 6.91 -31.22 10.14
CA ALA A 158 7.92 -31.90 10.92
C ALA A 158 8.77 -30.96 11.79
N ARG A 159 8.81 -29.64 11.51
CA ARG A 159 9.55 -28.64 12.27
C ARG A 159 9.33 -28.69 13.78
N LYS A 160 8.15 -29.14 14.24
CA LYS A 160 7.84 -29.24 15.66
C LYS A 160 8.75 -30.26 16.38
N LYS A 161 9.22 -31.29 15.67
CA LYS A 161 10.17 -32.29 16.17
C LYS A 161 11.54 -31.68 16.46
N LEU A 162 11.95 -30.63 15.73
CA LEU A 162 13.25 -29.95 15.95
C LEU A 162 13.40 -29.40 17.38
N ARG A 163 12.30 -28.97 18.00
CA ARG A 163 12.31 -28.46 19.38
C ARG A 163 12.64 -29.54 20.42
N GLN A 164 12.54 -30.81 20.06
CA GLN A 164 12.86 -31.94 20.93
C GLN A 164 14.33 -32.37 20.79
N ILE A 165 15.07 -31.77 19.85
CA ILE A 165 16.46 -32.09 19.57
C ILE A 165 17.33 -30.95 20.12
N ASP A 166 18.16 -31.22 21.12
CA ASP A 166 18.90 -30.18 21.86
C ASP A 166 19.71 -29.24 20.98
N ARG A 167 20.38 -29.76 19.94
CA ARG A 167 21.16 -28.95 19.00
C ARG A 167 20.32 -28.04 18.08
N TYR A 168 19.01 -28.28 17.99
CA TYR A 168 18.08 -27.54 17.12
C TYR A 168 16.98 -26.81 17.90
N LYS A 169 17.07 -26.73 19.23
CA LYS A 169 16.07 -26.05 20.06
C LYS A 169 15.83 -24.58 19.69
N ASP A 170 16.88 -23.90 19.23
CA ASP A 170 16.89 -22.48 18.84
C ASP A 170 16.68 -22.29 17.33
N VAL A 171 16.36 -23.35 16.60
CA VAL A 171 16.10 -23.32 15.16
C VAL A 171 14.62 -23.05 14.90
N PHE A 172 14.36 -22.05 14.07
CA PHE A 172 13.00 -21.67 13.68
C PHE A 172 12.81 -21.83 12.18
N VAL A 173 11.76 -22.55 11.80
CA VAL A 173 11.33 -22.70 10.40
C VAL A 173 10.05 -21.89 10.21
N ASN A 174 10.12 -20.87 9.36
CA ASN A 174 9.02 -19.95 9.07
C ASN A 174 8.64 -20.01 7.59
N GLU A 175 7.40 -19.63 7.26
CA GLU A 175 7.01 -19.42 5.87
C GLU A 175 7.71 -18.18 5.29
N HIS A 176 8.02 -18.19 4.00
CA HIS A 176 8.51 -17.02 3.28
C HIS A 176 7.34 -16.08 2.96
N LEU A 177 7.20 -15.02 3.75
CA LEU A 177 6.17 -14.00 3.56
C LEU A 177 6.64 -12.89 2.63
N THR A 178 5.71 -12.26 1.91
CA THR A 178 5.96 -10.96 1.26
C THR A 178 6.25 -9.89 2.31
N SER A 179 6.81 -8.76 1.86
CA SER A 179 7.07 -7.62 2.75
C SER A 179 5.80 -7.12 3.44
N LEU A 180 4.67 -7.08 2.72
CA LEU A 180 3.38 -6.68 3.26
C LEU A 180 2.86 -7.70 4.29
N ASN A 181 2.85 -8.99 3.96
CA ASN A 181 2.35 -10.02 4.86
C ASN A 181 3.23 -10.13 6.12
N ASN A 182 4.54 -9.98 5.99
CA ASN A 182 5.43 -9.90 7.15
C ASN A 182 5.17 -8.65 7.99
N ARG A 183 4.93 -7.48 7.38
CA ARG A 183 4.56 -6.26 8.12
C ARG A 183 3.28 -6.47 8.93
N ILE A 184 2.24 -7.04 8.32
CA ILE A 184 0.96 -7.36 8.99
C ILE A 184 1.21 -8.35 10.12
N PHE A 185 1.99 -9.41 9.88
CA PHE A 185 2.33 -10.39 10.90
C PHE A 185 3.03 -9.78 12.11
N GLN A 186 4.05 -8.93 11.89
CA GLN A 186 4.76 -8.25 12.98
C GLN A 186 3.85 -7.27 13.72
N TYR A 187 3.04 -6.50 13.00
CA TYR A 187 2.09 -5.56 13.59
C TYR A 187 1.06 -6.28 14.46
N ALA A 188 0.46 -7.36 13.97
CA ALA A 188 -0.46 -8.19 14.73
C ALA A 188 0.20 -8.81 15.98
N LYS A 189 1.45 -9.30 15.87
CA LYS A 189 2.21 -9.83 17.02
C LYS A 189 2.49 -8.79 18.10
N GLN A 190 2.56 -7.50 17.74
CA GLN A 190 2.83 -6.41 18.67
C GLN A 190 1.57 -5.91 19.37
N ASN A 191 0.43 -5.90 18.67
CA ASN A 191 -0.80 -5.29 19.17
C ASN A 191 -1.85 -6.30 19.66
N LEU A 192 -1.70 -7.59 19.33
CA LEU A 192 -2.58 -8.66 19.78
C LEU A 192 -1.81 -9.69 20.62
N ASN A 193 -2.53 -10.65 21.21
CA ASN A 193 -1.87 -11.79 21.85
C ASN A 193 -1.02 -12.57 20.84
N LYS A 194 0.29 -12.47 20.98
CA LYS A 194 1.27 -13.10 20.09
C LYS A 194 1.12 -14.62 19.97
N GLN A 195 0.53 -15.32 20.92
CA GLN A 195 0.33 -16.78 20.84
C GLN A 195 -0.82 -17.15 19.90
N GLN A 196 -1.76 -16.22 19.69
CA GLN A 196 -2.93 -16.40 18.84
C GLN A 196 -2.69 -15.93 17.40
N VAL A 197 -1.65 -15.13 17.14
CA VAL A 197 -1.25 -14.74 15.77
C VAL A 197 -0.39 -15.84 15.15
N PHE A 198 -0.74 -16.30 13.95
CA PHE A 198 0.05 -17.31 13.22
C PHE A 198 -0.07 -17.12 11.71
N THR A 199 0.76 -17.83 10.94
CA THR A 199 0.64 -17.86 9.48
C THR A 199 0.20 -19.23 9.00
N ARG A 200 -0.51 -19.24 7.87
CA ARG A 200 -0.86 -20.47 7.15
C ARG A 200 -0.94 -20.18 5.66
N ASN A 201 -0.10 -20.85 4.88
CA ASN A 201 -0.01 -20.69 3.42
C ASN A 201 0.26 -19.23 3.02
N GLY A 202 1.16 -18.57 3.74
CA GLY A 202 1.53 -17.17 3.49
C GLY A 202 0.52 -16.13 3.98
N ASN A 203 -0.66 -16.54 4.47
CA ASN A 203 -1.66 -15.64 5.04
C ASN A 203 -1.48 -15.50 6.55
N VAL A 204 -1.82 -14.33 7.09
CA VAL A 204 -1.74 -14.02 8.53
C VAL A 204 -3.11 -14.19 9.18
N PHE A 205 -3.16 -14.94 10.29
CA PHE A 205 -4.39 -15.20 11.02
C PHE A 205 -4.25 -14.86 12.50
N TYR A 206 -5.37 -14.51 13.11
CA TYR A 206 -5.55 -14.46 14.56
C TYR A 206 -6.55 -15.53 15.01
N TYR A 207 -6.18 -16.36 15.98
CA TYR A 207 -7.04 -17.36 16.60
C TYR A 207 -8.00 -16.72 17.59
N LEU A 208 -9.30 -16.81 17.32
CA LEU A 208 -10.35 -16.32 18.21
C LEU A 208 -10.76 -17.42 19.20
N SER A 209 -11.23 -18.55 18.67
CA SER A 209 -11.74 -19.68 19.44
C SER A 209 -11.68 -20.96 18.60
N LYS A 210 -12.05 -22.12 19.17
CA LYS A 210 -11.87 -23.43 18.53
C LYS A 210 -12.41 -23.46 17.09
N GLY A 211 -11.51 -23.51 16.12
CA GLY A 211 -11.85 -23.55 14.70
C GLY A 211 -12.20 -22.20 14.06
N ASN A 212 -12.28 -21.12 14.84
CA ASN A 212 -12.57 -19.77 14.38
C ASN A 212 -11.31 -18.91 14.35
N TYR A 213 -11.02 -18.33 13.19
CA TYR A 213 -9.83 -17.53 12.94
C TYR A 213 -10.20 -16.29 12.13
N ARG A 214 -9.62 -15.14 12.47
CA ARG A 214 -9.71 -13.90 11.68
C ARG A 214 -8.52 -13.85 10.71
N LEU A 215 -8.79 -13.64 9.43
CA LEU A 215 -7.75 -13.35 8.43
C LEU A 215 -7.38 -11.87 8.53
N LEU A 216 -6.09 -11.56 8.60
CA LEU A 216 -5.55 -10.21 8.62
C LEU A 216 -4.84 -9.94 7.29
N ARG A 217 -5.43 -9.10 6.45
CA ARG A 217 -4.90 -8.62 5.15
C ARG A 217 -4.37 -7.21 5.21
N SER A 218 -4.64 -6.47 6.29
CA SER A 218 -4.23 -5.09 6.45
C SER A 218 -3.91 -4.75 7.91
N VAL A 219 -3.25 -3.60 8.13
CA VAL A 219 -3.09 -3.02 9.48
C VAL A 219 -4.47 -2.67 10.08
N PRO A 220 -5.39 -2.00 9.35
CA PRO A 220 -6.76 -1.78 9.82
C PRO A 220 -7.51 -3.02 10.30
N ASP A 221 -7.26 -4.20 9.72
CA ASP A 221 -7.90 -5.44 10.18
C ASP A 221 -7.47 -5.79 11.62
N THR A 222 -6.21 -5.48 11.97
CA THR A 222 -5.69 -5.66 13.33
C THR A 222 -6.32 -4.64 14.26
N ASP A 223 -6.37 -3.36 13.85
CA ASP A 223 -6.94 -2.27 14.66
C ASP A 223 -8.43 -2.48 14.94
N GLY A 224 -9.18 -2.95 13.94
CA GLY A 224 -10.59 -3.31 14.09
C GLY A 224 -10.76 -4.43 15.10
N LEU A 225 -9.89 -5.44 15.08
CA LEU A 225 -9.94 -6.54 16.02
C LEU A 225 -9.59 -6.11 17.46
N VAL A 226 -8.64 -5.20 17.64
CA VAL A 226 -8.33 -4.63 18.97
C VAL A 226 -9.58 -3.93 19.53
N LYS A 227 -10.26 -3.10 18.72
CA LYS A 227 -11.49 -2.44 19.13
C LYS A 227 -12.60 -3.42 19.48
N GLU A 228 -12.82 -4.45 18.64
CA GLU A 228 -13.79 -5.52 18.90
C GLU A 228 -13.52 -6.28 20.22
N MET A 229 -12.29 -6.26 20.74
CA MET A 229 -11.90 -6.93 21.99
C MET A 229 -11.95 -6.03 23.23
N ASP A 230 -11.90 -4.71 23.04
CA ASP A 230 -11.99 -3.71 24.11
C ASP A 230 -13.44 -3.34 24.47
N GLU A 231 -14.39 -3.67 23.58
CA GLU A 231 -15.86 -3.57 23.79
C GLU A 231 -16.43 -4.79 24.55
#